data_AF-A0A397NQ61-F1
#
_entry.id   AF-A0A397NQ61-F1
#
_cell.length_a   1.000
_cell.length_b   1.000
_cell.length_c   1.000
_cell.angle_alpha   90.00
_cell.angle_beta   90.00
_cell.angle_gamma   90.00
#
_symmetry.space_group_name_H-M   'P 1'
#
loop_
_entity.id
_entity.type
_entity.pdbx_description
1 polymer ?
#
loop_
_entity_poly.entity_id
_entity_poly.type
_entity_poly.pdbx_seq_one_letter_code
_entity_poly.pdbx_strand_id
1 'polypeptide(L)'
;MIRKARLQAQVAGALGAALMIAACNPSATDNTATAPATADRQALWANALRDGGLAGLPPLPDAQPMTLAAAAPIATAPSARALPATAPLPVARPIAADDRYAWIDRAGALDDVFGAAPPDYYFDDGYGVEPWAWETGDGYATYIEPIDDGYRTYYYQPGAVAPYFIRDPYYGYGYSGGTITVIYGPDGRALGRARWAQERRAASRYYARARHLRAAARHRYHYGVAARQWAVRRDAIDRARHRVDRANHVRARAAAAQAHHWREERQRRRHAATRFANWQRRDFRGHAPRFYNTAARDHARNRAVQRTQQLSYQRRHAQQVSAKRHVRAQAAQRERLADARHAVARHRLEPTRHRQAQPDHARAAQQRVAVARNARADHHAARADRARTAAHRGQVRAQSRAHRATARAETARRTQARTHQRAQQARVKARTAEHRRAAALRSSQVKARAATARRQHAVETRSRAQAVQRRSQADHMRRQQPRRAHRQQAAPRTAQHRATPQRARPAPSHRVQTPRRAASHRAAAHRPAARRDADPRRR
;
A
#
# COMPACT_ATOMS: atom_id res chain seq x y z
N MET A 1 18.97 9.57 -54.10
CA MET A 1 18.11 9.42 -55.30
C MET A 1 17.17 8.25 -55.07
N ILE A 2 15.85 8.50 -55.19
CA ILE A 2 14.78 7.55 -55.58
C ILE A 2 14.59 6.33 -54.64
N ARG A 3 13.52 6.15 -53.85
CA ARG A 3 12.08 6.14 -54.17
C ARG A 3 11.24 6.35 -52.89
N LYS A 4 10.26 7.25 -52.96
CA LYS A 4 9.16 7.44 -52.00
C LYS A 4 8.03 6.48 -52.36
N ALA A 5 7.43 5.78 -51.39
CA ALA A 5 6.13 5.12 -51.55
C ALA A 5 5.14 5.75 -50.56
N ARG A 6 4.19 6.51 -51.11
CA ARG A 6 2.99 7.03 -50.44
C ARG A 6 1.94 5.92 -50.48
N LEU A 7 1.29 5.64 -49.36
CA LEU A 7 0.01 4.96 -49.33
C LEU A 7 -1.00 5.91 -48.68
N GLN A 8 -1.83 6.50 -49.54
CA GLN A 8 -3.09 7.12 -49.18
C GLN A 8 -4.15 6.03 -49.15
N ALA A 9 -4.93 5.94 -48.07
CA ALA A 9 -6.20 5.26 -48.07
C ALA A 9 -7.24 6.20 -47.46
N GLN A 10 -8.05 6.78 -48.33
CA GLN A 10 -9.30 7.45 -48.01
C GLN A 10 -10.35 6.37 -47.75
N VAL A 11 -11.06 6.47 -46.63
CA VAL A 11 -12.42 5.89 -46.52
C VAL A 11 -13.29 6.93 -45.84
N ALA A 12 -14.25 7.43 -46.62
CA ALA A 12 -15.32 8.29 -46.19
C ALA A 12 -16.57 7.45 -45.88
N GLY A 13 -17.40 7.94 -44.96
CA GLY A 13 -18.84 7.75 -44.98
C GLY A 13 -19.43 6.70 -44.04
N ALA A 14 -20.06 7.15 -42.97
CA ALA A 14 -21.49 6.91 -42.71
C ALA A 14 -21.97 7.77 -41.52
N LEU A 15 -22.81 8.75 -41.86
CA LEU A 15 -23.71 9.47 -40.97
C LEU A 15 -24.86 8.54 -40.56
N GLY A 16 -25.28 8.59 -39.30
CA GLY A 16 -26.46 7.89 -38.79
C GLY A 16 -26.87 8.49 -37.44
N ALA A 17 -28.11 8.98 -37.40
CA ALA A 17 -28.64 9.94 -36.44
C ALA A 17 -29.14 9.36 -35.09
N ALA A 18 -29.45 10.31 -34.20
CA ALA A 18 -30.47 10.30 -33.15
C ALA A 18 -30.22 9.55 -31.82
N LEU A 19 -30.18 10.31 -30.71
CA LEU A 19 -31.33 10.39 -29.80
C LEU A 19 -31.13 11.50 -28.74
N MET A 20 -32.06 12.47 -28.77
CA MET A 20 -32.33 13.45 -27.71
C MET A 20 -33.06 12.76 -26.55
N ILE A 21 -32.55 12.87 -25.33
CA ILE A 21 -33.39 12.86 -24.12
C ILE A 21 -32.94 14.00 -23.24
N ALA A 22 -33.79 15.03 -23.18
CA ALA A 22 -33.82 16.03 -22.14
C ALA A 22 -34.36 15.40 -20.84
N ALA A 23 -33.74 15.73 -19.70
CA ALA A 23 -34.43 15.73 -18.43
C ALA A 23 -33.78 16.78 -17.50
N CYS A 24 -34.58 17.79 -17.20
CA CYS A 24 -34.35 18.84 -16.23
C CYS A 24 -33.97 18.27 -14.85
N ASN A 25 -33.02 18.89 -14.17
CA ASN A 25 -32.82 18.67 -12.73
C ASN A 25 -32.88 20.02 -12.02
N PRO A 26 -33.92 20.31 -11.21
CA PRO A 26 -34.03 21.58 -10.52
C PRO A 26 -33.09 21.63 -9.31
N SER A 27 -32.54 22.82 -9.12
CA SER A 27 -31.77 23.33 -8.01
C SER A 27 -32.13 22.74 -6.63
N ALA A 28 -31.14 22.16 -5.95
CA ALA A 28 -31.20 21.92 -4.51
C ALA A 28 -30.42 23.05 -3.81
N THR A 29 -31.18 23.94 -3.17
CA THR A 29 -30.73 25.02 -2.31
C THR A 29 -30.03 24.51 -1.05
N ASP A 30 -29.11 25.35 -0.57
CA ASP A 30 -28.36 25.25 0.68
C ASP A 30 -29.19 24.81 1.89
N ASN A 31 -28.58 23.92 2.69
CA ASN A 31 -28.78 23.91 4.14
C ASN A 31 -27.52 23.37 4.82
N THR A 32 -26.81 24.29 5.45
CA THR A 32 -25.70 24.09 6.37
C THR A 32 -26.18 23.38 7.64
N ALA A 33 -25.66 22.19 7.91
CA ALA A 33 -25.71 21.57 9.23
C ALA A 33 -24.38 20.87 9.52
N THR A 34 -23.71 21.38 10.54
CA THR A 34 -22.43 20.94 11.10
C THR A 34 -22.53 19.50 11.60
N ALA A 35 -21.96 18.55 10.85
CA ALA A 35 -21.80 17.16 11.26
C ALA A 35 -20.34 16.91 11.72
N PRO A 36 -20.10 16.03 12.71
CA PRO A 36 -18.76 15.82 13.27
C PRO A 36 -17.79 15.19 12.24
N ALA A 37 -16.66 15.87 12.04
CA ALA A 37 -15.66 15.71 10.98
C ALA A 37 -14.97 14.31 10.85
N THR A 38 -15.31 13.33 11.68
CA THR A 38 -14.68 12.00 11.64
C THR A 38 -15.41 11.00 10.73
N ALA A 39 -16.73 11.15 10.53
CA ALA A 39 -17.52 10.32 9.62
C ALA A 39 -17.31 10.70 8.14
N ASP A 40 -17.05 11.98 7.86
CA ASP A 40 -16.77 12.48 6.51
C ASP A 40 -15.44 12.01 5.95
N ARG A 41 -14.49 11.67 6.82
CA ARG A 41 -13.15 11.23 6.43
C ARG A 41 -13.17 9.86 5.74
N GLN A 42 -14.03 8.94 6.18
CA GLN A 42 -14.28 7.70 5.43
C GLN A 42 -15.23 7.93 4.25
N ALA A 43 -16.14 8.91 4.32
CA ALA A 43 -17.10 9.22 3.26
C ALA A 43 -16.44 9.79 2.00
N LEU A 44 -15.45 10.67 2.13
CA LEU A 44 -14.66 11.19 0.99
C LEU A 44 -13.90 10.08 0.26
N TRP A 45 -13.36 9.12 1.02
CA TRP A 45 -12.62 7.98 0.47
C TRP A 45 -13.55 6.93 -0.11
N ALA A 46 -14.70 6.75 0.53
CA ALA A 46 -15.82 5.95 0.06
C ALA A 46 -16.47 6.50 -1.21
N ASN A 47 -16.45 7.83 -1.39
CA ASN A 47 -16.93 8.54 -2.58
C ASN A 47 -15.91 8.43 -3.73
N ALA A 48 -14.60 8.53 -3.46
CA ALA A 48 -13.57 8.22 -4.45
C ALA A 48 -13.59 6.75 -4.91
N LEU A 49 -14.02 5.82 -4.05
CA LEU A 49 -14.28 4.41 -4.39
C LEU A 49 -15.65 4.19 -5.06
N ARG A 50 -16.53 5.18 -5.07
CA ARG A 50 -17.93 5.11 -5.56
C ARG A 50 -18.00 5.24 -7.08
N ASP A 51 -17.04 5.94 -7.68
CA ASP A 51 -16.96 6.16 -9.14
C ASP A 51 -16.27 5.01 -9.89
N GLY A 52 -15.61 4.09 -9.17
CA GLY A 52 -14.96 2.90 -9.74
C GLY A 52 -15.89 1.69 -9.69
N GLY A 53 -16.74 1.52 -10.70
CA GLY A 53 -17.53 0.30 -10.89
C GLY A 53 -16.64 -0.94 -10.94
N LEU A 54 -16.41 -1.60 -9.80
CA LEU A 54 -15.61 -2.83 -9.69
C LEU A 54 -16.34 -4.08 -10.23
N ALA A 55 -17.66 -3.98 -10.47
CA ALA A 55 -18.47 -5.03 -11.07
C ALA A 55 -18.41 -4.88 -12.60
N GLY A 56 -17.53 -5.63 -13.26
CA GLY A 56 -17.40 -5.62 -14.72
C GLY A 56 -16.00 -5.31 -15.25
N LEU A 57 -14.98 -5.25 -14.40
CA LEU A 57 -13.61 -5.07 -14.88
C LEU A 57 -13.13 -6.33 -15.61
N PRO A 58 -12.57 -6.20 -16.84
CA PRO A 58 -11.95 -7.32 -17.52
C PRO A 58 -10.87 -7.95 -16.62
N PRO A 59 -10.51 -9.22 -16.85
CA PRO A 59 -9.46 -9.84 -16.08
C PRO A 59 -8.20 -8.98 -16.12
N LEU A 60 -7.66 -8.62 -14.95
CA LEU A 60 -6.34 -8.02 -14.89
C LEU A 60 -5.34 -9.06 -15.40
N PRO A 61 -4.35 -8.65 -16.19
CA PRO A 61 -3.44 -9.60 -16.78
C PRO A 61 -2.56 -10.27 -15.73
N ASP A 62 -2.26 -11.54 -16.00
CA ASP A 62 -1.27 -12.26 -15.23
C ASP A 62 0.09 -11.59 -15.38
N ALA A 63 0.87 -11.64 -14.29
CA ALA A 63 2.27 -11.26 -14.38
C ALA A 63 2.96 -12.17 -15.40
N GLN A 64 3.50 -11.55 -16.43
CA GLN A 64 4.13 -12.23 -17.53
C GLN A 64 5.50 -12.78 -17.08
N PRO A 65 5.90 -13.98 -17.55
CA PRO A 65 7.22 -14.50 -17.26
C PRO A 65 8.28 -13.56 -17.82
N MET A 66 9.28 -13.21 -17.02
CA MET A 66 10.38 -12.36 -17.48
C MET A 66 11.17 -13.05 -18.58
N THR A 67 11.66 -12.28 -19.54
CA THR A 67 12.47 -12.79 -20.66
C THR A 67 13.97 -12.63 -20.38
N LEU A 68 14.80 -13.34 -21.12
CA LEU A 68 16.27 -13.25 -21.04
C LEU A 68 16.89 -12.29 -22.06
N ALA A 69 16.06 -11.48 -22.73
CA ALA A 69 16.53 -10.50 -23.70
C ALA A 69 17.62 -9.59 -23.10
N ALA A 70 18.55 -9.16 -23.96
CA ALA A 70 19.58 -8.21 -23.58
C ALA A 70 18.96 -6.90 -23.07
N ALA A 71 19.69 -6.19 -22.21
CA ALA A 71 19.28 -4.86 -21.83
C ALA A 71 19.37 -3.94 -23.06
N ALA A 72 18.27 -3.28 -23.41
CA ALA A 72 18.18 -2.39 -24.57
C ALA A 72 18.01 -0.92 -24.11
N PRO A 73 18.38 0.05 -24.96
CA PRO A 73 17.93 1.44 -24.78
C PRO A 73 16.41 1.48 -24.66
N ILE A 74 15.86 2.29 -23.74
CA ILE A 74 14.41 2.51 -23.65
C ILE A 74 14.13 3.91 -24.15
N ALA A 75 13.10 4.05 -24.99
CA ALA A 75 12.55 5.35 -25.36
C ALA A 75 12.00 6.08 -24.13
N THR A 76 12.35 7.36 -23.98
CA THR A 76 11.80 8.20 -22.91
C THR A 76 10.42 8.73 -23.30
N ALA A 77 9.54 8.84 -22.31
CA ALA A 77 8.24 9.45 -22.50
C ALA A 77 8.37 10.98 -22.62
N PRO A 78 7.51 11.64 -23.42
CA PRO A 78 7.54 13.08 -23.59
C PRO A 78 7.41 13.84 -22.25
N SER A 79 8.06 15.00 -22.18
CA SER A 79 7.86 15.96 -21.08
C SER A 79 6.42 16.46 -21.04
N ALA A 80 5.99 17.03 -19.90
CA ALA A 80 4.64 17.58 -19.77
C ALA A 80 4.27 18.56 -20.89
N ARG A 81 5.22 19.39 -21.35
CA ARG A 81 5.00 20.40 -22.40
C ARG A 81 4.85 19.79 -23.79
N ALA A 82 5.51 18.66 -24.04
CA ALA A 82 5.47 17.95 -25.31
C ALA A 82 4.25 17.01 -25.45
N LEU A 83 3.60 16.65 -24.35
CA LEU A 83 2.31 15.95 -24.40
C LEU A 83 1.24 16.81 -25.09
N PRO A 84 0.23 16.21 -25.74
CA PRO A 84 -0.88 16.96 -26.33
C PRO A 84 -1.51 17.96 -25.36
N ALA A 85 -1.91 19.13 -25.87
CA ALA A 85 -2.59 20.13 -25.06
C ALA A 85 -3.95 19.61 -24.59
N THR A 86 -4.31 19.91 -23.35
CA THR A 86 -5.61 19.55 -22.77
C THR A 86 -6.24 20.78 -22.13
N ALA A 87 -7.56 20.80 -22.05
CA ALA A 87 -8.25 21.74 -21.18
C ALA A 87 -7.71 21.60 -19.73
N PRO A 88 -7.39 22.70 -19.04
CA PRO A 88 -6.90 22.63 -17.67
C PRO A 88 -7.97 22.09 -16.72
N LEU A 89 -7.67 21.01 -16.01
CA LEU A 89 -8.59 20.41 -15.04
C LEU A 89 -8.99 21.42 -13.96
N PRO A 90 -10.22 21.36 -13.44
CA PRO A 90 -10.63 22.16 -12.31
C PRO A 90 -9.81 21.81 -11.06
N VAL A 91 -9.71 22.79 -10.17
CA VAL A 91 -8.99 22.67 -8.91
C VAL A 91 -10.02 22.48 -7.79
N ALA A 92 -9.86 21.43 -6.98
CA ALA A 92 -10.77 21.16 -5.87
C ALA A 92 -10.71 22.26 -4.80
N ARG A 93 -11.74 22.32 -3.96
CA ARG A 93 -11.72 23.15 -2.75
C ARG A 93 -10.58 22.70 -1.82
N PRO A 94 -10.02 23.61 -1.00
CA PRO A 94 -8.97 23.26 -0.06
C PRO A 94 -9.39 22.07 0.81
N ILE A 95 -8.54 21.06 0.86
CA ILE A 95 -8.67 19.91 1.74
C ILE A 95 -8.19 20.27 3.14
N ALA A 96 -8.78 19.63 4.16
CA ALA A 96 -8.35 19.78 5.54
C ALA A 96 -6.84 19.50 5.67
N ALA A 97 -6.15 20.24 6.54
CA ALA A 97 -4.70 20.14 6.71
C ALA A 97 -4.24 18.69 6.97
N ASP A 98 -5.04 17.93 7.72
CA ASP A 98 -4.79 16.52 8.04
C ASP A 98 -4.91 15.56 6.86
N ASP A 99 -5.64 15.93 5.80
CA ASP A 99 -5.87 15.06 4.63
C ASP A 99 -5.00 15.45 3.44
N ARG A 100 -4.26 16.55 3.54
CA ARG A 100 -3.46 17.08 2.42
C ARG A 100 -2.34 16.16 1.96
N TYR A 101 -1.96 15.16 2.75
CA TYR A 101 -0.91 14.17 2.43
C TYR A 101 -1.45 12.78 2.11
N ALA A 102 -2.78 12.59 2.14
CA ALA A 102 -3.40 11.28 1.94
C ALA A 102 -3.03 10.61 0.60
N TRP A 103 -2.85 11.39 -0.46
CA TRP A 103 -2.51 10.89 -1.79
C TRP A 103 -1.08 10.38 -1.87
N ILE A 104 -0.12 11.21 -1.43
CA ILE A 104 1.29 10.85 -1.47
C ILE A 104 1.63 9.74 -0.48
N ASP A 105 0.98 9.73 0.70
CA ASP A 105 1.15 8.66 1.69
C ASP A 105 0.65 7.31 1.15
N ARG A 106 -0.50 7.30 0.46
CA ARG A 106 -1.01 6.07 -0.16
C ARG A 106 -0.10 5.57 -1.26
N ALA A 107 0.42 6.48 -2.09
CA ALA A 107 1.36 6.13 -3.15
C ALA A 107 2.67 5.57 -2.59
N GLY A 108 3.24 6.19 -1.54
CA GLY A 108 4.41 5.69 -0.84
C GLY A 108 4.16 4.34 -0.17
N ALA A 109 2.99 4.15 0.45
CA ALA A 109 2.60 2.86 1.01
C ALA A 109 2.48 1.76 -0.05
N LEU A 110 2.11 2.09 -1.29
CA LEU A 110 2.07 1.17 -2.42
C LEU A 110 3.47 0.89 -3.00
N ASP A 111 4.34 1.92 -3.09
CA ASP A 111 5.75 1.74 -3.46
C ASP A 111 6.45 0.76 -2.51
N ASP A 112 6.22 0.92 -1.21
CA ASP A 112 6.68 0.02 -0.16
C ASP A 112 6.17 -1.42 -0.30
N VAL A 113 4.95 -1.60 -0.81
CA VAL A 113 4.35 -2.91 -1.04
C VAL A 113 5.09 -3.63 -2.16
N PHE A 114 5.38 -2.92 -3.26
CA PHE A 114 6.14 -3.49 -4.37
C PHE A 114 7.63 -3.66 -4.04
N GLY A 115 8.24 -2.68 -3.39
CA GLY A 115 9.67 -2.64 -3.08
C GLY A 115 10.52 -2.99 -4.31
N ALA A 116 11.56 -3.81 -4.10
CA ALA A 116 12.45 -4.29 -5.15
C ALA A 116 11.88 -5.46 -5.99
N ALA A 117 10.58 -5.75 -5.92
CA ALA A 117 9.98 -6.82 -6.72
C ALA A 117 9.96 -6.44 -8.21
N PRO A 118 10.21 -7.40 -9.13
CA PRO A 118 10.14 -7.14 -10.55
C PRO A 118 8.73 -6.70 -10.97
N PRO A 119 8.60 -5.88 -12.03
CA PRO A 119 7.32 -5.56 -12.64
C PRO A 119 6.60 -6.83 -13.09
N ASP A 120 5.27 -6.75 -13.12
CA ASP A 120 4.41 -7.84 -13.55
C ASP A 120 4.44 -7.99 -15.07
N TYR A 121 4.50 -6.89 -15.81
CA TYR A 121 4.59 -6.86 -17.26
C TYR A 121 5.03 -5.48 -17.76
N TYR A 122 5.31 -5.37 -19.05
CA TYR A 122 5.27 -4.11 -19.77
C TYR A 122 4.22 -4.17 -20.88
N PHE A 123 3.88 -3.00 -21.42
CA PHE A 123 2.98 -2.87 -22.56
C PHE A 123 3.47 -1.73 -23.46
N ASP A 124 3.19 -1.81 -24.75
CA ASP A 124 3.44 -0.71 -25.69
C ASP A 124 2.32 0.33 -25.55
N ASP A 125 2.69 1.58 -25.31
CA ASP A 125 1.75 2.69 -25.20
C ASP A 125 1.20 3.18 -26.55
N GLY A 126 1.75 2.73 -27.67
CA GLY A 126 1.39 3.13 -29.03
C GLY A 126 2.13 4.35 -29.55
N TYR A 127 3.05 4.90 -28.76
CA TYR A 127 3.95 6.00 -29.10
C TYR A 127 5.42 5.59 -28.94
N GLY A 128 5.70 4.28 -28.90
CA GLY A 128 7.05 3.73 -28.81
C GLY A 128 7.65 3.73 -27.39
N VAL A 129 6.86 4.04 -26.36
CA VAL A 129 7.27 3.92 -24.97
C VAL A 129 6.74 2.61 -24.41
N GLU A 130 7.55 1.94 -23.58
CA GLU A 130 7.21 0.68 -22.93
C GLU A 130 7.09 0.85 -21.40
N PRO A 131 5.96 1.36 -20.87
CA PRO A 131 5.77 1.46 -19.43
C PRO A 131 5.77 0.11 -18.74
N TRP A 132 6.33 0.07 -17.53
CA TRP A 132 6.33 -1.10 -16.67
C TRP A 132 5.19 -1.02 -15.65
N ALA A 133 4.54 -2.16 -15.42
CA ALA A 133 3.37 -2.24 -14.57
C ALA A 133 3.60 -3.13 -13.35
N TRP A 134 3.05 -2.71 -12.22
CA TRP A 134 2.86 -3.53 -11.02
C TRP A 134 1.39 -3.46 -10.61
N GLU A 135 0.79 -4.59 -10.27
CA GLU A 135 -0.60 -4.64 -9.83
C GLU A 135 -0.78 -5.47 -8.56
N THR A 136 -1.54 -4.99 -7.59
CA THR A 136 -1.83 -5.79 -6.40
C THR A 136 -2.96 -6.78 -6.66
N GLY A 137 -3.06 -7.84 -5.85
CA GLY A 137 -4.19 -8.78 -5.96
C GLY A 137 -5.57 -8.17 -5.73
N ASP A 138 -5.66 -7.00 -5.08
CA ASP A 138 -6.89 -6.23 -4.90
C ASP A 138 -7.09 -5.14 -5.97
N GLY A 139 -6.25 -5.10 -7.01
CA GLY A 139 -6.47 -4.33 -8.24
C GLY A 139 -5.89 -2.91 -8.26
N TYR A 140 -5.10 -2.51 -7.25
CA TYR A 140 -4.30 -1.30 -7.38
C TYR A 140 -3.25 -1.52 -8.47
N ALA A 141 -2.99 -0.48 -9.26
CA ALA A 141 -1.98 -0.56 -10.32
C ALA A 141 -1.03 0.63 -10.22
N THR A 142 0.24 0.37 -10.53
CA THR A 142 1.26 1.39 -10.71
C THR A 142 1.91 1.20 -12.07
N TYR A 143 1.96 2.28 -12.86
CA TYR A 143 2.70 2.33 -14.11
C TYR A 143 3.90 3.24 -13.96
N ILE A 144 5.04 2.83 -14.50
CA ILE A 144 6.25 3.64 -14.54
C ILE A 144 6.71 3.76 -15.99
N GLU A 145 6.88 5.00 -16.45
CA GLU A 145 7.54 5.30 -17.72
C GLU A 145 8.86 6.04 -17.45
N PRO A 146 9.94 5.74 -18.20
CA PRO A 146 11.15 6.53 -18.15
C PRO A 146 10.89 7.90 -18.76
N ILE A 147 11.55 8.93 -18.23
CA ILE A 147 11.60 10.28 -18.79
C ILE A 147 13.07 10.73 -18.76
N ASP A 148 13.38 11.84 -19.43
CA ASP A 148 14.77 12.31 -19.57
C ASP A 148 15.50 12.42 -18.21
N ASP A 149 14.82 12.94 -17.18
CA ASP A 149 15.38 13.14 -15.83
C ASP A 149 14.95 12.09 -14.79
N GLY A 150 14.57 10.88 -15.23
CA GLY A 150 14.28 9.77 -14.34
C GLY A 150 13.02 9.00 -14.70
N TYR A 151 12.05 8.99 -13.79
CA TYR A 151 10.84 8.19 -13.94
C TYR A 151 9.60 8.97 -13.54
N ARG A 152 8.54 8.80 -14.33
CA ARG A 152 7.19 9.24 -13.99
C ARG A 152 6.36 8.03 -13.59
N THR A 153 5.69 8.12 -12.44
CA THR A 153 4.92 7.04 -11.84
C THR A 153 3.45 7.43 -11.73
N TYR A 154 2.57 6.53 -12.15
CA TYR A 154 1.12 6.71 -12.14
C TYR A 154 0.48 5.69 -11.21
N TYR A 155 -0.41 6.13 -10.33
CA TYR A 155 -1.04 5.28 -9.32
C TYR A 155 -2.55 5.25 -9.51
N TYR A 156 -3.10 4.04 -9.61
CA TYR A 156 -4.51 3.79 -9.86
C TYR A 156 -5.15 3.04 -8.72
N GLN A 157 -6.37 3.42 -8.38
CA GLN A 157 -7.23 2.63 -7.53
C GLN A 157 -7.76 1.41 -8.30
N PRO A 158 -8.21 0.38 -7.59
CA PRO A 158 -8.93 -0.74 -8.18
C PRO A 158 -10.03 -0.25 -9.13
N GLY A 159 -9.98 -0.72 -10.38
CA GLY A 159 -10.96 -0.39 -11.41
C GLY A 159 -10.90 1.01 -12.03
N ALA A 160 -10.17 1.94 -11.42
CA ALA A 160 -10.12 3.31 -11.91
C ALA A 160 -9.54 3.38 -13.33
N VAL A 161 -10.19 4.18 -14.17
CA VAL A 161 -9.73 4.55 -15.53
C VAL A 161 -8.71 5.69 -15.50
N ALA A 162 -8.63 6.40 -14.39
CA ALA A 162 -7.76 7.54 -14.17
C ALA A 162 -6.94 7.38 -12.90
N PRO A 163 -5.76 8.03 -12.80
CA PRO A 163 -4.93 7.92 -11.62
C PRO A 163 -5.55 8.70 -10.46
N TYR A 164 -5.32 8.23 -9.23
CA TYR A 164 -5.51 9.07 -8.06
C TYR A 164 -4.26 9.90 -7.77
N PHE A 165 -3.08 9.42 -8.13
CA PHE A 165 -1.82 10.13 -7.91
C PHE A 165 -0.85 9.92 -9.07
N ILE A 166 -0.08 10.96 -9.40
CA ILE A 166 1.01 10.91 -10.37
C ILE A 166 2.23 11.55 -9.72
N ARG A 167 3.42 10.98 -9.91
CA ARG A 167 4.68 11.53 -9.41
C ARG A 167 5.70 11.57 -10.53
N ASP A 168 6.45 12.66 -10.61
CA ASP A 168 7.68 12.77 -11.39
C ASP A 168 8.85 13.21 -10.48
N PRO A 169 10.08 13.40 -11.00
CA PRO A 169 11.23 13.77 -10.18
C PRO A 169 11.08 15.10 -9.43
N TYR A 170 10.18 15.99 -9.87
CA TYR A 170 10.05 17.36 -9.38
C TYR A 170 8.75 17.60 -8.63
N TYR A 171 7.67 16.90 -8.98
CA TYR A 171 6.33 17.16 -8.45
C TYR A 171 5.51 15.88 -8.22
N GLY A 172 4.54 16.00 -7.32
CA GLY A 172 3.47 15.02 -7.13
C GLY A 172 2.11 15.67 -7.35
N TYR A 173 1.18 14.96 -7.99
CA TYR A 173 -0.13 15.48 -8.37
C TYR A 173 -1.22 14.54 -7.87
N GLY A 174 -2.05 15.00 -6.92
CA GLY A 174 -3.18 14.26 -6.38
C GLY A 174 -4.49 14.66 -7.05
N TYR A 175 -5.29 13.65 -7.38
CA TYR A 175 -6.56 13.80 -8.11
C TYR A 175 -7.72 13.15 -7.35
N SER A 176 -8.91 13.72 -7.53
CA SER A 176 -10.17 13.13 -7.10
C SER A 176 -11.27 13.53 -8.09
N GLY A 177 -11.97 12.56 -8.66
CA GLY A 177 -13.09 12.82 -9.58
C GLY A 177 -12.74 13.72 -10.77
N GLY A 178 -11.54 13.61 -11.34
CA GLY A 178 -11.11 14.46 -12.46
C GLY A 178 -10.73 15.89 -12.08
N THR A 179 -10.61 16.19 -10.78
CA THR A 179 -10.14 17.48 -10.28
C THR A 179 -8.74 17.36 -9.68
N ILE A 180 -7.94 18.44 -9.77
CA ILE A 180 -6.66 18.52 -9.07
C ILE A 180 -6.92 18.88 -7.62
N THR A 181 -6.59 17.96 -6.71
CA THR A 181 -6.87 18.10 -5.28
C THR A 181 -5.66 18.63 -4.51
N VAL A 182 -4.45 18.30 -4.94
CA VAL A 182 -3.20 18.75 -4.31
C VAL A 182 -2.04 18.63 -5.28
N ILE A 183 -1.10 19.56 -5.21
CA ILE A 183 0.19 19.49 -5.90
C ILE A 183 1.28 19.55 -4.83
N TYR A 184 2.24 18.62 -4.89
CA TYR A 184 3.40 18.55 -4.01
C TYR A 184 4.65 18.99 -4.76
N GLY A 185 5.51 19.77 -4.10
CA GLY A 185 6.83 20.10 -4.60
C GLY A 185 7.82 18.92 -4.50
N PRO A 186 9.09 19.15 -4.88
CA PRO A 186 10.14 18.12 -4.87
C PRO A 186 10.51 17.65 -3.45
N ASP A 187 10.25 18.49 -2.45
CA ASP A 187 10.37 18.18 -1.03
C ASP A 187 9.15 17.43 -0.47
N GLY A 188 8.18 17.09 -1.32
CA GLY A 188 6.96 16.42 -0.90
C GLY A 188 5.98 17.29 -0.13
N ARG A 189 6.24 18.60 0.03
CA ARG A 189 5.31 19.53 0.68
C ARG A 189 4.23 19.98 -0.30
N ALA A 190 3.00 20.08 0.19
CA ALA A 190 1.90 20.59 -0.64
C ALA A 190 2.12 22.08 -0.96
N LEU A 191 2.14 22.42 -2.25
CA LEU A 191 2.32 23.76 -2.76
C LEU A 191 1.16 24.69 -2.37
N GLY A 192 1.44 25.99 -2.26
CA GLY A 192 0.40 27.02 -2.13
C GLY A 192 -0.26 27.37 -3.46
N ARG A 193 -1.45 27.99 -3.42
CA ARG A 193 -2.28 28.28 -4.60
C ARG A 193 -1.57 29.07 -5.71
N ALA A 194 -0.72 30.03 -5.36
CA ALA A 194 0.02 30.81 -6.35
C ALA A 194 0.87 29.93 -7.28
N ARG A 195 1.50 28.88 -6.74
CA ARG A 195 2.30 27.94 -7.53
C ARG A 195 1.47 26.90 -8.29
N TRP A 196 0.22 26.66 -7.88
CA TRP A 196 -0.65 25.69 -8.57
C TRP A 196 -0.98 26.11 -9.99
N ALA A 197 -1.13 27.41 -10.24
CA ALA A 197 -1.47 27.91 -11.58
C ALA A 197 -0.43 27.52 -12.63
N GLN A 198 0.86 27.54 -12.26
CA GLN A 198 1.98 27.15 -13.12
C GLN A 198 1.94 25.64 -13.42
N GLU A 199 1.69 24.84 -12.38
CA GLU A 199 1.73 23.37 -12.47
C GLU A 199 0.42 22.73 -12.95
N ARG A 200 -0.69 23.47 -12.93
CA ARG A 200 -2.03 22.98 -13.34
C ARG A 200 -2.03 22.45 -14.77
N ARG A 201 -1.30 23.10 -15.68
CA ARG A 201 -1.21 22.66 -17.08
C ARG A 201 -0.49 21.32 -17.20
N ALA A 202 0.63 21.14 -16.49
CA ALA A 202 1.37 19.88 -16.46
C ALA A 202 0.52 18.74 -15.84
N ALA A 203 -0.10 19.01 -14.69
CA ALA A 203 -1.00 18.07 -14.03
C ALA A 203 -2.13 17.59 -14.98
N SER A 204 -2.77 18.51 -15.69
CA SER A 204 -3.87 18.18 -16.62
C SER A 204 -3.41 17.28 -17.78
N ARG A 205 -2.23 17.57 -18.36
CA ARG A 205 -1.65 16.75 -19.43
C ARG A 205 -1.24 15.36 -18.93
N TYR A 206 -0.63 15.29 -17.74
CA TYR A 206 -0.32 14.00 -17.13
C TYR A 206 -1.55 13.18 -16.79
N TYR A 207 -2.64 13.80 -16.35
CA TYR A 207 -3.89 13.11 -16.12
C TYR A 207 -4.46 12.49 -17.41
N ALA A 208 -4.44 13.24 -18.53
CA ALA A 208 -4.85 12.71 -19.82
C ALA A 208 -3.94 11.57 -20.30
N ARG A 209 -2.61 11.74 -20.20
CA ARG A 209 -1.62 10.69 -20.49
C ARG A 209 -1.87 9.43 -19.64
N ALA A 210 -2.17 9.59 -18.36
CA ALA A 210 -2.44 8.47 -17.48
C ALA A 210 -3.71 7.69 -17.87
N ARG A 211 -4.74 8.38 -18.37
CA ARG A 211 -5.93 7.71 -18.92
C ARG A 211 -5.60 6.92 -20.18
N HIS A 212 -4.78 7.50 -21.07
CA HIS A 212 -4.26 6.81 -22.24
C HIS A 212 -3.48 5.55 -21.86
N LEU A 213 -2.54 5.65 -20.92
CA LEU A 213 -1.77 4.50 -20.43
C LEU A 213 -2.67 3.42 -19.84
N ARG A 214 -3.71 3.81 -19.09
CA ARG A 214 -4.67 2.85 -18.50
C ARG A 214 -5.51 2.15 -19.56
N ALA A 215 -5.87 2.84 -20.64
CA ALA A 215 -6.54 2.22 -21.78
C ALA A 215 -5.60 1.26 -22.52
N ALA A 216 -4.38 1.70 -22.84
CA ALA A 216 -3.35 0.88 -23.49
C ALA A 216 -3.08 -0.41 -22.69
N ALA A 217 -2.84 -0.28 -21.38
CA ALA A 217 -2.62 -1.42 -20.50
C ALA A 217 -3.81 -2.38 -20.37
N ARG A 218 -5.04 -1.97 -20.72
CA ARG A 218 -6.22 -2.86 -20.67
C ARG A 218 -6.49 -3.58 -21.99
N HIS A 219 -6.17 -2.95 -23.10
CA HIS A 219 -6.60 -3.42 -24.43
C HIS A 219 -5.46 -4.02 -25.25
N ARG A 220 -4.20 -3.79 -24.87
CA ARG A 220 -3.04 -4.27 -25.62
C ARG A 220 -2.43 -5.52 -24.97
N TYR A 221 -1.59 -6.19 -25.74
CA TYR A 221 -0.80 -7.32 -25.26
C TYR A 221 0.15 -6.90 -24.14
N HIS A 222 0.30 -7.80 -23.17
CA HIS A 222 1.24 -7.67 -22.08
C HIS A 222 2.43 -8.56 -22.34
N TYR A 223 3.60 -8.02 -22.08
CA TYR A 223 4.85 -8.67 -22.39
C TYR A 223 5.69 -8.86 -21.12
N GLY A 224 6.47 -9.93 -21.12
CA GLY A 224 7.43 -10.21 -20.06
C GLY A 224 8.59 -9.22 -20.09
N VAL A 225 8.82 -8.53 -18.97
CA VAL A 225 9.95 -7.59 -18.85
C VAL A 225 11.27 -8.35 -18.93
N ALA A 226 12.23 -7.83 -19.71
CA ALA A 226 13.57 -8.40 -19.79
C ALA A 226 14.28 -8.34 -18.44
N ALA A 227 14.74 -9.50 -17.95
CA ALA A 227 15.36 -9.65 -16.64
C ALA A 227 16.62 -8.77 -16.47
N ARG A 228 17.43 -8.69 -17.53
CA ARG A 228 18.64 -7.84 -17.57
C ARG A 228 18.26 -6.36 -17.52
N GLN A 229 17.18 -5.97 -18.19
CA GLN A 229 16.69 -4.60 -18.17
C GLN A 229 16.23 -4.17 -16.78
N TRP A 230 15.46 -5.01 -16.09
CA TRP A 230 15.05 -4.76 -14.70
C TRP A 230 16.26 -4.66 -13.78
N ALA A 231 17.24 -5.57 -13.90
CA ALA A 231 18.42 -5.58 -13.06
C ALA A 231 19.23 -4.28 -13.12
N VAL A 232 19.36 -3.67 -14.30
CA VAL A 232 20.07 -2.39 -14.49
C VAL A 232 19.29 -1.21 -13.90
N ARG A 233 17.95 -1.25 -13.95
CA ARG A 233 17.11 -0.07 -13.65
C ARG A 233 16.52 -0.04 -12.25
N ARG A 234 16.40 -1.18 -11.57
CA ARG A 234 15.70 -1.28 -10.28
C ARG A 234 16.21 -0.27 -9.24
N ASP A 235 17.52 -0.06 -9.16
CA ASP A 235 18.09 0.81 -8.13
C ASP A 235 17.74 2.29 -8.40
N ALA A 236 17.67 2.69 -9.67
CA ALA A 236 17.25 4.04 -10.05
C ALA A 236 15.75 4.25 -9.77
N ILE A 237 14.93 3.24 -10.04
CA ILE A 237 13.49 3.26 -9.74
C ILE A 237 13.24 3.32 -8.22
N ASP A 238 13.95 2.50 -7.44
CA ASP A 238 13.83 2.49 -5.98
C ASP A 238 14.28 3.83 -5.37
N ARG A 239 15.35 4.44 -5.90
CA ARG A 239 15.76 5.81 -5.49
C ARG A 239 14.70 6.85 -5.84
N ALA A 240 14.07 6.74 -7.02
CA ALA A 240 12.99 7.64 -7.42
C ALA A 240 11.77 7.51 -6.49
N ARG A 241 11.42 6.28 -6.09
CA ARG A 241 10.35 6.01 -5.13
C ARG A 241 10.61 6.63 -3.76
N HIS A 242 11.80 6.44 -3.22
CA HIS A 242 12.12 6.87 -1.85
C HIS A 242 12.59 8.33 -1.70
N ARG A 243 12.75 9.09 -2.79
CA ARG A 243 13.19 10.50 -2.72
C ARG A 243 12.23 11.35 -1.89
N VAL A 244 10.93 11.20 -2.12
CA VAL A 244 9.91 11.98 -1.42
C VAL A 244 9.60 11.42 -0.03
N ASP A 245 9.92 10.15 0.22
CA ASP A 245 9.69 9.50 1.52
C ASP A 245 10.52 10.11 2.66
N ARG A 246 11.77 10.45 2.35
CA ARG A 246 12.70 11.03 3.34
C ARG A 246 12.34 12.46 3.75
N ALA A 247 11.60 13.20 2.91
CA ALA A 247 11.33 14.62 3.14
C ALA A 247 10.16 14.90 4.09
N ASN A 248 9.27 13.92 4.36
CA ASN A 248 8.13 14.11 5.27
C ASN A 248 8.19 13.11 6.45
N HIS A 249 8.61 13.52 7.64
CA HIS A 249 8.62 12.64 8.84
C HIS A 249 7.28 12.55 9.59
N VAL A 250 6.22 13.20 9.11
CA VAL A 250 4.90 13.23 9.79
C VAL A 250 3.97 12.16 9.18
N ARG A 251 4.16 10.86 9.51
CA ARG A 251 3.58 9.74 8.72
C ARG A 251 2.98 8.54 9.46
N ALA A 252 2.67 8.62 10.76
CA ALA A 252 2.40 7.37 11.50
C ALA A 252 1.00 6.75 11.30
N ARG A 253 -0.08 7.54 11.14
CA ARG A 253 -1.45 7.03 11.39
C ARG A 253 -2.17 6.47 10.17
N ALA A 254 -2.24 7.20 9.06
CA ALA A 254 -2.91 6.72 7.85
C ALA A 254 -2.16 5.54 7.20
N ALA A 255 -0.83 5.58 7.25
CA ALA A 255 0.05 4.51 6.78
C ALA A 255 -0.16 3.21 7.55
N ALA A 256 -0.43 3.24 8.86
CA ALA A 256 -0.58 2.03 9.68
C ALA A 256 -1.79 1.17 9.26
N ALA A 257 -2.96 1.79 9.05
CA ALA A 257 -4.16 1.08 8.61
C ALA A 257 -3.98 0.46 7.20
N GLN A 258 -3.35 1.20 6.28
CA GLN A 258 -3.04 0.72 4.93
C GLN A 258 -1.95 -0.36 4.92
N ALA A 259 -0.94 -0.25 5.78
CA ALA A 259 0.13 -1.23 5.93
C ALA A 259 -0.40 -2.61 6.37
N HIS A 260 -1.45 -2.65 7.20
CA HIS A 260 -2.12 -3.89 7.56
C HIS A 260 -2.83 -4.53 6.37
N HIS A 261 -3.53 -3.73 5.55
CA HIS A 261 -4.28 -4.20 4.39
C HIS A 261 -3.38 -4.90 3.36
N TRP A 262 -2.20 -4.35 3.07
CA TRP A 262 -1.27 -4.92 2.09
C TRP A 262 -0.16 -5.79 2.67
N ARG A 263 -0.25 -6.23 3.93
CA ARG A 263 0.80 -7.04 4.56
C ARG A 263 1.12 -8.32 3.78
N GLU A 264 0.09 -9.03 3.32
CA GLU A 264 0.24 -10.26 2.53
C GLU A 264 0.86 -9.98 1.15
N GLU A 265 0.41 -8.91 0.49
CA GLU A 265 0.97 -8.50 -0.81
C GLU A 265 2.44 -8.13 -0.68
N ARG A 266 2.80 -7.34 0.34
CA ARG A 266 4.20 -6.98 0.64
C ARG A 266 5.07 -8.21 0.90
N GLN A 267 4.53 -9.23 1.57
CA GLN A 267 5.25 -10.49 1.75
C GLN A 267 5.46 -11.22 0.41
N ARG A 268 4.42 -11.32 -0.43
CA ARG A 268 4.53 -11.91 -1.79
C ARG A 268 5.59 -11.19 -2.62
N ARG A 269 5.57 -9.86 -2.64
CA ARG A 269 6.52 -9.01 -3.37
C ARG A 269 7.94 -9.17 -2.87
N ARG A 270 8.16 -9.24 -1.55
CA ARG A 270 9.49 -9.58 -0.98
C ARG A 270 9.98 -10.95 -1.41
N HIS A 271 9.12 -11.98 -1.43
CA HIS A 271 9.51 -13.29 -1.94
C HIS A 271 9.84 -13.26 -3.44
N ALA A 272 9.11 -12.50 -4.25
CA ALA A 272 9.41 -12.31 -5.67
C ALA A 272 10.78 -11.62 -5.87
N ALA A 273 11.05 -10.55 -5.10
CA ALA A 273 12.35 -9.87 -5.10
C ALA A 273 13.50 -10.82 -4.72
N THR A 274 13.34 -11.64 -3.67
CA THR A 274 14.34 -12.65 -3.28
C THR A 274 14.56 -13.69 -4.38
N ARG A 275 13.49 -14.20 -5.02
CA ARG A 275 13.61 -15.14 -6.14
C ARG A 275 14.37 -14.51 -7.32
N PHE A 276 14.03 -13.27 -7.66
CA PHE A 276 14.72 -12.54 -8.72
C PHE A 276 16.21 -12.37 -8.41
N ALA A 277 16.53 -11.90 -7.21
CA ALA A 277 17.91 -11.73 -6.77
C ALA A 277 18.70 -13.06 -6.80
N ASN A 278 18.08 -14.17 -6.39
CA ASN A 278 18.70 -15.49 -6.45
C ASN A 278 18.92 -15.98 -7.89
N TRP A 279 18.01 -15.64 -8.82
CA TRP A 279 18.15 -15.96 -10.24
C TRP A 279 19.23 -15.09 -10.91
N GLN A 280 19.25 -13.79 -10.62
CA GLN A 280 20.30 -12.88 -11.08
C GLN A 280 21.69 -13.29 -10.60
N ARG A 281 21.87 -13.70 -9.34
CA ARG A 281 23.17 -14.16 -8.81
C ARG A 281 23.68 -15.44 -9.48
N ARG A 282 22.82 -16.15 -10.21
CA ARG A 282 23.16 -17.32 -11.02
C ARG A 282 23.22 -16.95 -12.50
N ASP A 283 23.47 -15.68 -12.81
CA ASP A 283 23.52 -15.11 -14.16
C ASP A 283 22.28 -15.40 -15.02
N PHE A 284 21.12 -15.48 -14.36
CA PHE A 284 19.85 -15.85 -14.97
C PHE A 284 19.84 -17.26 -15.61
N ARG A 285 20.70 -18.18 -15.19
CA ARG A 285 20.69 -19.59 -15.67
C ARG A 285 19.39 -20.31 -15.28
N GLY A 286 18.90 -21.13 -16.21
CA GLY A 286 17.65 -21.89 -16.08
C GLY A 286 16.41 -21.07 -16.45
N HIS A 287 15.23 -21.68 -16.33
CA HIS A 287 13.96 -21.01 -16.63
C HIS A 287 13.69 -19.85 -15.67
N ALA A 288 13.06 -18.79 -16.19
CA ALA A 288 12.61 -17.66 -15.39
C ALA A 288 11.69 -18.15 -14.25
N PRO A 289 11.98 -17.80 -12.98
CA PRO A 289 11.17 -18.28 -11.88
C PRO A 289 9.78 -17.65 -11.94
N ARG A 290 8.75 -18.42 -11.59
CA ARG A 290 7.42 -17.86 -11.38
C ARG A 290 7.44 -16.91 -10.18
N PHE A 291 7.23 -15.62 -10.43
CA PHE A 291 7.27 -14.60 -9.39
C PHE A 291 5.97 -14.50 -8.60
N TYR A 292 4.84 -14.91 -9.18
CA TYR A 292 3.53 -14.81 -8.55
C TYR A 292 2.75 -16.10 -8.78
N ASN A 293 1.95 -16.50 -7.80
CA ASN A 293 1.00 -17.59 -7.95
C ASN A 293 -0.31 -16.99 -8.45
N THR A 294 -0.65 -17.22 -9.72
CA THR A 294 -1.84 -16.68 -10.41
C THR A 294 -3.12 -17.06 -9.67
N ALA A 295 -3.28 -18.32 -9.27
CA ALA A 295 -4.44 -18.79 -8.51
C ALA A 295 -4.63 -18.04 -7.18
N ALA A 296 -3.54 -17.75 -6.45
CA ALA A 296 -3.62 -16.97 -5.22
C ALA A 296 -4.04 -15.51 -5.47
N ARG A 297 -3.69 -14.95 -6.64
CA ARG A 297 -4.09 -13.61 -7.08
C ARG A 297 -5.58 -13.58 -7.41
N ASP A 298 -6.06 -14.56 -8.15
CA ASP A 298 -7.49 -14.68 -8.50
C ASP A 298 -8.36 -14.84 -7.26
N HIS A 299 -7.95 -15.67 -6.29
CA HIS A 299 -8.65 -15.78 -5.02
C HIS A 299 -8.64 -14.46 -4.22
N ALA A 300 -7.53 -13.72 -4.20
CA ALA A 300 -7.48 -12.42 -3.53
C ALA A 300 -8.43 -11.41 -4.20
N ARG A 301 -8.45 -11.40 -5.53
CA ARG A 301 -9.33 -10.56 -6.33
C ARG A 301 -10.79 -10.89 -6.12
N ASN A 302 -11.16 -12.16 -6.22
CA ASN A 302 -12.54 -12.61 -6.03
C ASN A 302 -13.05 -12.23 -4.63
N ARG A 303 -12.20 -12.37 -3.59
CA ARG A 303 -12.53 -11.89 -2.23
C ARG A 303 -12.69 -10.37 -2.16
N ALA A 304 -11.85 -9.61 -2.87
CA ALA A 304 -11.98 -8.15 -2.92
C ALA A 304 -13.27 -7.72 -3.62
N VAL A 305 -13.61 -8.32 -4.76
CA VAL A 305 -14.86 -8.09 -5.50
C VAL A 305 -16.07 -8.43 -4.63
N GLN A 306 -16.08 -9.61 -4.00
CA GLN A 306 -17.15 -10.02 -3.07
C GLN A 306 -17.32 -9.04 -1.90
N ARG A 307 -16.20 -8.58 -1.30
CA ARG A 307 -16.23 -7.60 -0.21
C ARG A 307 -16.82 -6.26 -0.67
N THR A 308 -16.41 -5.77 -1.85
CA THR A 308 -16.98 -4.54 -2.42
C THR A 308 -18.46 -4.69 -2.69
N GLN A 309 -18.89 -5.80 -3.29
CA GLN A 309 -20.30 -6.08 -3.54
C GLN A 309 -21.09 -6.10 -2.22
N GLN A 310 -20.57 -6.77 -1.18
CA GLN A 310 -21.18 -6.80 0.15
C GLN A 310 -21.29 -5.41 0.77
N LEU A 311 -20.24 -4.58 0.69
CA LEU A 311 -20.26 -3.20 1.20
C LEU A 311 -21.25 -2.32 0.42
N SER A 312 -21.33 -2.47 -0.89
CA SER A 312 -22.29 -1.74 -1.73
C SER A 312 -23.74 -2.12 -1.38
N TYR A 313 -23.99 -3.40 -1.11
CA TYR A 313 -25.28 -3.91 -0.65
C TYR A 313 -25.64 -3.34 0.72
N GLN A 314 -24.71 -3.41 1.69
CA GLN A 314 -24.92 -2.85 3.03
C GLN A 314 -25.20 -1.35 2.99
N ARG A 315 -24.50 -0.59 2.14
CA ARG A 315 -24.75 0.86 1.97
C ARG A 315 -26.11 1.14 1.36
N ARG A 316 -26.49 0.45 0.29
CA ARG A 316 -27.83 0.59 -0.33
C ARG A 316 -28.92 0.26 0.68
N HIS A 317 -28.75 -0.82 1.45
CA HIS A 317 -29.68 -1.19 2.51
C HIS A 317 -29.75 -0.10 3.60
N ALA A 318 -28.62 0.44 4.05
CA ALA A 318 -28.59 1.53 5.03
C ALA A 318 -29.29 2.80 4.51
N GLN A 319 -29.08 3.16 3.24
CA GLN A 319 -29.75 4.28 2.58
C GLN A 319 -31.26 4.06 2.44
N GLN A 320 -31.70 2.84 2.13
CA GLN A 320 -33.13 2.50 2.10
C GLN A 320 -33.76 2.58 3.49
N VAL A 321 -33.05 2.12 4.53
CA VAL A 321 -33.52 2.22 5.91
C VAL A 321 -33.62 3.68 6.35
N SER A 322 -32.63 4.53 6.03
CA SER A 322 -32.71 5.97 6.36
C SER A 322 -33.82 6.67 5.59
N ALA A 323 -33.99 6.39 4.29
CA ALA A 323 -35.08 6.94 3.49
C ALA A 323 -36.46 6.56 4.05
N LYS A 324 -36.66 5.27 4.40
CA LYS A 324 -37.91 4.81 5.05
C LYS A 324 -38.17 5.49 6.39
N ARG A 325 -37.12 5.75 7.18
CA ARG A 325 -37.24 6.51 8.43
C ARG A 325 -37.67 7.95 8.18
N HIS A 326 -37.10 8.63 7.17
CA HIS A 326 -37.51 9.98 6.81
C HIS A 326 -38.98 10.04 6.35
N VAL A 327 -39.42 9.11 5.50
CA VAL A 327 -40.83 9.05 5.06
C VAL A 327 -41.78 8.82 6.24
N ARG A 328 -41.44 7.89 7.15
CA ARG A 328 -42.26 7.66 8.36
C ARG A 328 -42.31 8.87 9.28
N ALA A 329 -41.18 9.58 9.45
CA ALA A 329 -41.14 10.80 10.23
C ALA A 329 -42.02 11.90 9.63
N GLN A 330 -42.00 12.07 8.30
CA GLN A 330 -42.86 13.02 7.59
C GLN A 330 -44.35 12.63 7.68
N ALA A 331 -44.68 11.35 7.55
CA ALA A 331 -46.05 10.87 7.69
C ALA A 331 -46.61 11.14 9.10
N ALA A 332 -45.84 10.80 10.14
CA ALA A 332 -46.21 11.09 11.53
C ALA A 332 -46.38 12.59 11.80
N GLN A 333 -45.58 13.45 11.15
CA GLN A 333 -45.74 14.90 11.25
C GLN A 333 -47.03 15.38 10.58
N ARG A 334 -47.41 14.82 9.42
CA ARG A 334 -48.67 15.14 8.74
C ARG A 334 -49.88 14.70 9.55
N GLU A 335 -49.83 13.52 10.16
CA GLU A 335 -50.89 13.00 11.03
C GLU A 335 -51.11 13.93 12.24
N ARG A 336 -50.04 14.34 12.92
CA ARG A 336 -50.12 15.32 14.02
C ARG A 336 -50.72 16.66 13.59
N LEU A 337 -50.39 17.15 12.41
CA LEU A 337 -50.97 18.39 11.87
C LEU A 337 -52.46 18.22 11.52
N ALA A 338 -52.86 17.05 11.03
CA ALA A 338 -54.27 16.74 10.76
C ALA A 338 -55.07 16.64 12.06
N ASP A 339 -54.55 15.94 13.07
CA ASP A 339 -55.17 15.82 14.40
C ASP A 339 -55.34 17.20 15.06
N ALA A 340 -54.32 18.06 14.97
CA ALA A 340 -54.39 19.43 15.47
C ALA A 340 -55.50 20.24 14.78
N ARG A 341 -55.65 20.12 13.45
CA ARG A 341 -56.75 20.78 12.70
C ARG A 341 -58.12 20.28 13.14
N HIS A 342 -58.27 18.97 13.34
CA HIS A 342 -59.53 18.39 13.81
C HIS A 342 -59.89 18.80 15.24
N ALA A 343 -58.91 18.95 16.13
CA ALA A 343 -59.14 19.46 17.48
C ALA A 343 -59.66 20.90 17.46
N VAL A 344 -59.06 21.77 16.65
CA VAL A 344 -59.51 23.17 16.47
C VAL A 344 -60.92 23.23 15.88
N ALA A 345 -61.24 22.39 14.89
CA ALA A 345 -62.57 22.34 14.29
C ALA A 345 -63.66 21.89 15.28
N ARG A 346 -63.34 20.91 16.15
CA ARG A 346 -64.28 20.43 17.18
C ARG A 346 -64.64 21.52 18.18
N HIS A 347 -63.66 22.27 18.67
CA HIS A 347 -63.93 23.40 19.57
C HIS A 347 -64.79 24.51 18.94
N ARG A 348 -64.81 24.63 17.61
CA ARG A 348 -65.59 25.67 16.91
C ARG A 348 -67.07 25.32 16.71
N LEU A 349 -67.44 24.04 16.80
CA LEU A 349 -68.81 23.55 16.54
C LEU A 349 -69.61 23.20 17.79
N GLU A 350 -69.02 23.32 18.98
CA GLU A 350 -69.65 22.96 20.25
C GLU A 350 -70.74 23.92 20.79
N PRO A 351 -70.91 25.19 20.35
CA PRO A 351 -71.99 26.04 20.88
C PRO A 351 -73.39 25.85 20.28
N THR A 352 -73.61 25.05 19.23
CA THR A 352 -74.86 25.16 18.41
C THR A 352 -75.78 23.93 18.42
N ARG A 353 -75.56 22.92 19.27
CA ARG A 353 -76.36 21.66 19.26
C ARG A 353 -77.36 21.48 20.40
N HIS A 354 -77.78 22.57 21.06
CA HIS A 354 -78.86 22.54 22.05
C HIS A 354 -80.13 23.27 21.56
N ARG A 355 -80.74 22.80 20.48
CA ARG A 355 -82.19 22.98 20.21
C ARG A 355 -82.57 22.24 18.93
N GLN A 356 -83.74 21.62 18.94
CA GLN A 356 -84.37 20.80 17.89
C GLN A 356 -83.86 19.36 17.77
N ALA A 357 -84.69 18.34 17.63
CA ALA A 357 -86.06 18.03 18.08
C ALA A 357 -86.27 16.55 17.66
N GLN A 358 -87.07 15.83 18.44
CA GLN A 358 -87.60 14.49 18.16
C GLN A 358 -88.67 14.61 17.04
N PRO A 359 -88.89 13.60 16.15
CA PRO A 359 -89.28 12.24 16.51
C PRO A 359 -88.72 11.15 15.55
N ASP A 360 -87.70 10.40 15.98
CA ASP A 360 -87.13 9.28 15.18
C ASP A 360 -86.76 8.04 16.03
N HIS A 361 -87.37 7.91 17.21
CA HIS A 361 -86.93 6.93 18.22
C HIS A 361 -87.10 5.45 17.80
N ALA A 362 -88.07 5.13 16.94
CA ALA A 362 -88.31 3.76 16.47
C ALA A 362 -87.29 3.30 15.40
N ARG A 363 -86.96 4.17 14.41
CA ARG A 363 -85.90 3.88 13.43
C ARG A 363 -84.51 3.89 14.07
N ALA A 364 -84.29 4.78 15.03
CA ALA A 364 -83.05 4.82 15.80
C ALA A 364 -82.83 3.54 16.62
N ALA A 365 -83.89 2.94 17.19
CA ALA A 365 -83.78 1.68 17.91
C ALA A 365 -83.42 0.50 17.00
N GLN A 366 -84.06 0.37 15.83
CA GLN A 366 -83.71 -0.69 14.86
C GLN A 366 -82.30 -0.51 14.27
N GLN A 367 -81.89 0.73 13.98
CA GLN A 367 -80.52 1.02 13.58
C GLN A 367 -79.50 0.69 14.67
N ARG A 368 -79.81 0.95 15.95
CA ARG A 368 -78.92 0.58 17.07
C ARG A 368 -78.72 -0.94 17.17
N VAL A 369 -79.76 -1.74 16.95
CA VAL A 369 -79.66 -3.21 16.96
C VAL A 369 -78.81 -3.71 15.78
N ALA A 370 -78.99 -3.16 14.57
CA ALA A 370 -78.17 -3.51 13.41
C ALA A 370 -76.70 -3.10 13.60
N VAL A 371 -76.44 -1.89 14.11
CA VAL A 371 -75.09 -1.41 14.44
C VAL A 371 -74.45 -2.27 15.53
N ALA A 372 -75.19 -2.66 16.57
CA ALA A 372 -74.68 -3.53 17.62
C ALA A 372 -74.34 -4.94 17.11
N ARG A 373 -75.12 -5.47 16.15
CA ARG A 373 -74.86 -6.77 15.53
C ARG A 373 -73.62 -6.73 14.64
N ASN A 374 -73.46 -5.68 13.83
CA ASN A 374 -72.25 -5.46 13.02
C ASN A 374 -71.01 -5.26 13.91
N ALA A 375 -71.13 -4.47 14.98
CA ALA A 375 -70.04 -4.27 15.93
C ALA A 375 -69.57 -5.58 16.60
N ARG A 376 -70.50 -6.50 16.91
CA ARG A 376 -70.14 -7.84 17.43
C ARG A 376 -69.42 -8.68 16.37
N ALA A 377 -69.90 -8.67 15.12
CA ALA A 377 -69.25 -9.39 14.02
C ALA A 377 -67.83 -8.87 13.77
N ASP A 378 -67.64 -7.55 13.74
CA ASP A 378 -66.33 -6.90 13.61
C ASP A 378 -65.41 -7.25 14.77
N HIS A 379 -65.94 -7.33 16.00
CA HIS A 379 -65.16 -7.69 17.18
C HIS A 379 -64.70 -9.16 17.15
N HIS A 380 -65.50 -10.06 16.59
CA HIS A 380 -65.10 -11.45 16.36
C HIS A 380 -64.04 -11.57 15.25
N ALA A 381 -64.21 -10.86 14.14
CA ALA A 381 -63.21 -10.80 13.06
C ALA A 381 -61.87 -10.24 13.55
N ALA A 382 -61.90 -9.15 14.32
CA ALA A 382 -60.70 -8.56 14.92
C ALA A 382 -60.00 -9.51 15.91
N ARG A 383 -60.75 -10.31 16.69
CA ARG A 383 -60.16 -11.35 17.57
C ARG A 383 -59.48 -12.45 16.76
N ALA A 384 -60.12 -12.93 15.69
CA ALA A 384 -59.55 -13.96 14.81
C ALA A 384 -58.25 -13.48 14.15
N ASP A 385 -58.20 -12.23 13.67
CA ASP A 385 -57.00 -11.66 13.05
C ASP A 385 -55.87 -11.42 14.05
N ARG A 386 -56.19 -11.01 15.29
CA ARG A 386 -55.19 -10.93 16.36
C ARG A 386 -54.61 -12.31 16.68
N ALA A 387 -55.43 -13.36 16.72
CA ALA A 387 -54.97 -14.74 16.94
C ALA A 387 -54.06 -15.22 15.80
N ARG A 388 -54.45 -14.99 14.52
CA ARG A 388 -53.60 -15.31 13.35
C ARG A 388 -52.27 -14.56 13.38
N THR A 389 -52.30 -13.27 13.70
CA THR A 389 -51.09 -12.45 13.82
C THR A 389 -50.18 -12.91 14.96
N ALA A 390 -50.76 -13.29 16.11
CA ALA A 390 -50.01 -13.83 17.24
C ALA A 390 -49.35 -15.17 16.89
N ALA A 391 -50.06 -16.08 16.22
CA ALA A 391 -49.53 -17.36 15.75
C ALA A 391 -48.37 -17.16 14.75
N HIS A 392 -48.54 -16.27 13.77
CA HIS A 392 -47.49 -15.94 12.81
C HIS A 392 -46.24 -15.35 13.50
N ARG A 393 -46.42 -14.43 14.46
CA ARG A 393 -45.32 -13.89 15.27
C ARG A 393 -44.61 -14.99 16.08
N GLY A 394 -45.35 -15.97 16.58
CA GLY A 394 -44.81 -17.16 17.25
C GLY A 394 -43.89 -17.96 16.35
N GLN A 395 -44.33 -18.29 15.13
CA GLN A 395 -43.54 -19.01 14.13
C GLN A 395 -42.26 -18.26 13.73
N VAL A 396 -42.36 -16.96 13.44
CA VAL A 396 -41.19 -16.12 13.10
C VAL A 396 -40.19 -16.06 14.25
N ARG A 397 -40.66 -15.96 15.51
CA ARG A 397 -39.79 -16.00 16.70
C ARG A 397 -39.09 -17.35 16.82
N ALA A 398 -39.79 -18.46 16.62
CA ALA A 398 -39.21 -19.80 16.66
C ALA A 398 -38.12 -19.98 15.58
N GLN A 399 -38.41 -19.60 14.33
CA GLN A 399 -37.42 -19.63 13.24
C GLN A 399 -36.21 -18.76 13.54
N SER A 400 -36.42 -17.55 14.07
CA SER A 400 -35.31 -16.66 14.46
C SER A 400 -34.44 -17.24 15.57
N ARG A 401 -35.01 -18.00 16.52
CA ARG A 401 -34.27 -18.69 17.58
C ARG A 401 -33.43 -19.84 17.00
N ALA A 402 -33.99 -20.62 16.08
CA ALA A 402 -33.27 -21.70 15.39
C ALA A 402 -32.07 -21.16 14.57
N HIS A 403 -32.26 -20.06 13.82
CA HIS A 403 -31.16 -19.41 13.11
C HIS A 403 -30.08 -18.84 14.04
N ARG A 404 -30.45 -18.28 15.20
CA ARG A 404 -29.45 -17.83 16.19
C ARG A 404 -28.69 -18.98 16.81
N ALA A 405 -29.35 -20.12 17.07
CA ALA A 405 -28.71 -21.30 17.63
C ALA A 405 -27.67 -21.89 16.66
N THR A 406 -28.03 -22.02 15.37
CA THR A 406 -27.11 -22.50 14.32
C THR A 406 -25.92 -21.54 14.11
N ALA A 407 -26.16 -20.22 14.07
CA ALA A 407 -25.09 -19.23 13.96
C ALA A 407 -24.12 -19.25 15.16
N ARG A 408 -24.63 -19.47 16.38
CA ARG A 408 -23.81 -19.64 17.59
C ARG A 408 -22.97 -20.91 17.52
N ALA A 409 -23.55 -22.04 17.11
CA ALA A 409 -22.84 -23.30 16.93
C ALA A 409 -21.71 -23.19 15.88
N GLU A 410 -21.97 -22.53 14.76
CA GLU A 410 -20.96 -22.30 13.72
C GLU A 410 -19.82 -21.40 14.24
N THR A 411 -20.15 -20.34 14.99
CA THR A 411 -19.16 -19.45 15.60
C THR A 411 -18.29 -20.20 16.63
N ALA A 412 -18.88 -21.09 17.43
CA ALA A 412 -18.15 -21.94 18.36
C ALA A 412 -17.18 -22.89 17.62
N ARG A 413 -17.64 -23.56 16.55
CA ARG A 413 -16.79 -24.43 15.71
C ARG A 413 -15.63 -23.67 15.07
N ARG A 414 -15.88 -22.47 14.52
CA ARG A 414 -14.83 -21.61 13.95
C ARG A 414 -13.82 -21.16 15.02
N THR A 415 -14.27 -20.91 16.23
CA THR A 415 -13.39 -20.52 17.35
C THR A 415 -12.52 -21.69 17.77
N GLN A 416 -13.09 -22.89 17.94
CA GLN A 416 -12.34 -24.12 18.22
C GLN A 416 -11.29 -24.40 17.13
N ALA A 417 -11.66 -24.33 15.85
CA ALA A 417 -10.74 -24.52 14.72
C ALA A 417 -9.57 -23.51 14.74
N ARG A 418 -9.84 -22.23 15.04
CA ARG A 418 -8.80 -21.20 15.18
C ARG A 418 -7.86 -21.48 16.36
N THR A 419 -8.40 -21.97 17.48
CA THR A 419 -7.58 -22.35 18.65
C THR A 419 -6.67 -23.51 18.32
N HIS A 420 -7.17 -24.56 17.66
CA HIS A 420 -6.35 -25.68 17.18
C HIS A 420 -5.26 -25.22 16.20
N GLN A 421 -5.59 -24.36 15.24
CA GLN A 421 -4.62 -23.82 14.29
C GLN A 421 -3.52 -23.00 14.99
N ARG A 422 -3.89 -22.17 15.98
CA ARG A 422 -2.92 -21.40 16.79
C ARG A 422 -2.01 -22.32 17.61
N ALA A 423 -2.54 -23.38 18.20
CA ALA A 423 -1.76 -24.37 18.94
C ALA A 423 -0.75 -25.10 18.02
N GLN A 424 -1.17 -25.50 16.81
CA GLN A 424 -0.28 -26.10 15.82
C GLN A 424 0.83 -25.13 15.38
N GLN A 425 0.50 -23.86 15.10
CA GLN A 425 1.49 -22.84 14.76
C GLN A 425 2.49 -22.60 15.91
N ALA A 426 2.03 -22.61 17.16
CA ALA A 426 2.90 -22.50 18.32
C ALA A 426 3.88 -23.68 18.42
N ARG A 427 3.42 -24.92 18.18
CA ARG A 427 4.27 -26.12 18.13
C ARG A 427 5.33 -26.04 17.04
N VAL A 428 4.98 -25.59 15.83
CA VAL A 428 5.94 -25.41 14.72
C VAL A 428 6.99 -24.34 15.06
N LYS A 429 6.55 -23.21 15.63
CA LYS A 429 7.48 -22.15 16.07
C LYS A 429 8.44 -22.64 17.15
N ALA A 430 7.96 -23.42 18.14
CA ALA A 430 8.78 -24.01 19.18
C ALA A 430 9.85 -24.94 18.60
N ARG A 431 9.46 -25.88 17.72
CA ARG A 431 10.41 -26.77 17.01
C ARG A 431 11.44 -25.99 16.19
N THR A 432 11.01 -24.93 15.51
CA THR A 432 11.92 -24.09 14.71
C THR A 432 12.92 -23.34 15.60
N ALA A 433 12.47 -22.85 16.76
CA ALA A 433 13.34 -22.19 17.73
C ALA A 433 14.37 -23.17 18.32
N GLU A 434 13.96 -24.40 18.61
CA GLU A 434 14.83 -25.48 19.06
C GLU A 434 15.89 -25.84 18.02
N HIS A 435 15.51 -26.04 16.75
CA HIS A 435 16.47 -26.27 15.67
C HIS A 435 17.47 -25.12 15.51
N ARG A 436 17.02 -23.87 15.66
CA ARG A 436 17.92 -22.71 15.62
C ARG A 436 18.91 -22.70 16.79
N ARG A 437 18.47 -23.05 17.99
CA ARG A 437 19.35 -23.18 19.17
C ARG A 437 20.38 -24.29 18.96
N ALA A 438 19.96 -25.46 18.48
CA ALA A 438 20.86 -26.56 18.15
C ALA A 438 21.89 -26.18 17.07
N ALA A 439 21.45 -25.49 16.00
CA ALA A 439 22.35 -25.00 14.95
C ALA A 439 23.36 -23.96 15.47
N ALA A 440 22.92 -23.06 16.37
CA ALA A 440 23.80 -22.07 17.00
C ALA A 440 24.88 -22.75 17.87
N LEU A 441 24.51 -23.77 18.65
CA LEU A 441 25.46 -24.58 19.44
C LEU A 441 26.46 -25.33 18.57
N ARG A 442 26.03 -25.93 17.45
CA ARG A 442 26.97 -26.56 16.51
C ARG A 442 27.92 -25.54 15.89
N SER A 443 27.41 -24.36 15.51
CA SER A 443 28.24 -23.28 14.96
C SER A 443 29.29 -22.77 15.96
N SER A 444 28.92 -22.63 17.24
CA SER A 444 29.88 -22.22 18.28
C SER A 444 30.95 -23.28 18.53
N GLN A 445 30.58 -24.58 18.54
CA GLN A 445 31.54 -25.69 18.66
C GLN A 445 32.54 -25.72 17.48
N VAL A 446 32.06 -25.53 16.24
CA VAL A 446 32.95 -25.47 15.06
C VAL A 446 33.91 -24.28 15.17
N LYS A 447 33.43 -23.10 15.58
CA LYS A 447 34.30 -21.93 15.78
C LYS A 447 35.33 -22.14 16.89
N ALA A 448 34.95 -22.80 17.99
CA ALA A 448 35.87 -23.13 19.07
C ALA A 448 36.97 -24.09 18.60
N ARG A 449 36.61 -25.16 17.86
CA ARG A 449 37.58 -26.09 17.27
C ARG A 449 38.53 -25.40 16.29
N ALA A 450 37.99 -24.54 15.42
CA ALA A 450 38.81 -23.77 14.48
C ALA A 450 39.77 -22.80 15.19
N ALA A 451 39.35 -22.17 16.28
CA ALA A 451 40.21 -21.31 17.08
C ALA A 451 41.35 -22.10 17.75
N THR A 452 41.06 -23.29 18.29
CA THR A 452 42.08 -24.18 18.87
C THR A 452 43.09 -24.64 17.81
N ALA A 453 42.63 -25.05 16.62
CA ALA A 453 43.51 -25.44 15.53
C ALA A 453 44.44 -24.29 15.07
N ARG A 454 43.91 -23.05 14.98
CA ARG A 454 44.72 -21.87 14.66
C ARG A 454 45.79 -21.59 15.72
N ARG A 455 45.48 -21.80 17.00
CA ARG A 455 46.46 -21.64 18.09
C ARG A 455 47.57 -22.68 17.99
N GLN A 456 47.23 -23.95 17.73
CA GLN A 456 48.21 -25.02 17.53
C GLN A 456 49.13 -24.73 16.34
N HIS A 457 48.56 -24.34 15.20
CA HIS A 457 49.35 -23.96 14.03
C HIS A 457 50.26 -22.74 14.29
N ALA A 458 49.79 -21.75 15.04
CA ALA A 458 50.61 -20.58 15.39
C ALA A 458 51.79 -20.96 16.32
N VAL A 459 51.58 -21.87 17.27
CA VAL A 459 52.65 -22.40 18.14
C VAL A 459 53.68 -23.17 17.31
N GLU A 460 53.24 -24.04 16.41
CA GLU A 460 54.12 -24.80 15.52
C GLU A 460 54.91 -23.89 14.56
N THR A 461 54.27 -22.87 13.99
CA THR A 461 54.95 -21.90 13.12
C THR A 461 56.03 -21.13 13.91
N ARG A 462 55.74 -20.74 15.15
CA ARG A 462 56.70 -20.04 16.01
C ARG A 462 57.86 -20.96 16.42
N SER A 463 57.62 -22.23 16.73
CA SER A 463 58.70 -23.18 17.06
C SER A 463 59.61 -23.45 15.86
N ARG A 464 59.05 -23.59 14.64
CA ARG A 464 59.82 -23.69 13.39
C ARG A 464 60.66 -22.44 13.15
N ALA A 465 60.10 -21.24 13.31
CA ALA A 465 60.83 -19.98 13.15
C ALA A 465 62.00 -19.85 14.14
N GLN A 466 61.78 -20.24 15.41
CA GLN A 466 62.85 -20.25 16.43
C GLN A 466 63.95 -21.26 16.11
N ALA A 467 63.61 -22.45 15.58
CA ALA A 467 64.59 -23.44 15.15
C ALA A 467 65.47 -22.94 14.00
N VAL A 468 64.86 -22.27 13.00
CA VAL A 468 65.60 -21.63 11.89
C VAL A 468 66.54 -20.54 12.40
N GLN A 469 66.07 -19.69 13.33
CA GLN A 469 66.89 -18.63 13.92
C GLN A 469 68.08 -19.18 14.73
N ARG A 470 67.89 -20.27 15.48
CA ARG A 470 69.00 -20.93 16.21
C ARG A 470 70.04 -21.52 15.25
N ARG A 471 69.59 -22.13 14.14
CA ARG A 471 70.50 -22.65 13.11
C ARG A 471 71.32 -21.53 12.46
N SER A 472 70.71 -20.41 12.08
CA SER A 472 71.44 -19.30 11.47
C SER A 472 72.43 -18.64 12.43
N GLN A 473 72.12 -18.55 13.72
CA GLN A 473 73.07 -18.09 14.75
C GLN A 473 74.26 -19.05 14.89
N ALA A 474 74.01 -20.36 14.91
CA ALA A 474 75.07 -21.37 14.97
C ALA A 474 75.98 -21.31 13.73
N ASP A 475 75.41 -21.18 12.54
CA ASP A 475 76.17 -21.05 11.28
C ASP A 475 77.02 -19.77 11.26
N HIS A 476 76.49 -18.65 11.79
CA HIS A 476 77.23 -17.40 11.89
C HIS A 476 78.43 -17.53 12.83
N MET A 477 78.25 -18.14 14.01
CA MET A 477 79.33 -18.40 14.95
C MET A 477 80.41 -19.31 14.35
N ARG A 478 80.01 -20.37 13.64
CA ARG A 478 80.92 -21.30 12.95
C ARG A 478 81.73 -20.60 11.85
N ARG A 479 81.14 -19.64 11.12
CA ARG A 479 81.85 -18.83 10.11
C ARG A 479 82.81 -17.80 10.73
N GLN A 480 82.56 -17.32 11.94
CA GLN A 480 83.44 -16.35 12.60
C GLN A 480 84.71 -16.98 13.20
N GLN A 481 84.67 -18.24 13.63
CA GLN A 481 85.83 -18.93 14.22
C GLN A 481 87.11 -18.88 13.36
N PRO A 482 87.10 -19.26 12.06
CA PRO A 482 88.32 -19.20 11.24
C PRO A 482 88.80 -17.77 10.99
N ARG A 483 87.89 -16.79 10.89
CA ARG A 483 88.27 -15.37 10.75
C ARG A 483 88.98 -14.85 11.99
N ARG A 484 88.56 -15.26 13.19
CA ARG A 484 89.27 -14.90 14.43
C ARG A 484 90.65 -15.57 14.49
N ALA A 485 90.77 -16.82 14.07
CA ALA A 485 92.06 -17.52 13.97
C ALA A 485 93.04 -16.82 13.01
N HIS A 486 92.58 -16.39 11.82
CA HIS A 486 93.43 -15.64 10.89
C HIS A 486 93.77 -14.22 11.38
N ARG A 487 92.85 -13.53 12.07
CA ARG A 487 93.13 -12.17 12.58
C ARG A 487 94.14 -12.17 13.72
N GLN A 488 94.25 -13.25 14.49
CA GLN A 488 95.28 -13.42 15.51
C GLN A 488 96.66 -13.74 14.92
N GLN A 489 96.73 -14.24 13.68
CA GLN A 489 98.00 -14.53 12.98
C GLN A 489 98.52 -13.34 12.14
N ALA A 490 97.70 -12.31 11.90
CA ALA A 490 98.02 -11.20 10.99
C ALA A 490 98.35 -9.85 11.69
N ALA A 491 98.69 -9.85 12.99
CA ALA A 491 99.14 -8.65 13.68
C ALA A 491 100.64 -8.75 13.99
N PRO A 492 101.49 -8.11 13.16
CA PRO A 492 102.23 -6.98 13.72
C PRO A 492 102.36 -5.79 12.76
N ARG A 493 102.68 -4.62 13.37
CA ARG A 493 103.24 -3.40 12.76
C ARG A 493 102.35 -2.56 11.85
N THR A 494 101.62 -1.62 12.45
CA THR A 494 101.66 -0.21 11.99
C THR A 494 101.05 0.69 13.08
N ALA A 495 101.90 1.07 14.03
CA ALA A 495 101.72 2.29 14.80
C ALA A 495 102.26 3.48 13.98
N GLN A 496 101.77 4.69 14.26
CA GLN A 496 102.21 5.99 13.76
C GLN A 496 101.75 6.39 12.35
N HIS A 497 100.66 7.16 12.27
CA HIS A 497 100.73 8.61 12.04
C HIS A 497 99.35 9.24 11.76
N ARG A 498 99.27 10.51 12.17
CA ARG A 498 98.53 11.64 11.60
C ARG A 498 97.18 12.04 12.21
N ALA A 499 97.21 13.32 12.60
CA ALA A 499 96.20 14.14 13.20
C ALA A 499 95.43 14.99 12.16
N THR A 500 94.25 15.48 12.61
CA THR A 500 93.53 16.75 12.29
C THR A 500 93.02 17.03 10.84
N PRO A 501 92.11 18.02 10.60
CA PRO A 501 90.78 18.28 11.19
C PRO A 501 89.70 18.69 10.11
N GLN A 502 88.51 19.15 10.57
CA GLN A 502 87.49 19.99 9.87
C GLN A 502 86.65 19.40 8.70
N ARG A 503 85.30 19.52 8.74
CA ARG A 503 84.51 20.65 8.17
C ARG A 503 82.98 20.33 8.03
N ALA A 504 82.19 21.32 8.45
CA ALA A 504 80.79 21.71 8.26
C ALA A 504 79.77 21.02 7.29
N ARG A 505 78.53 20.87 7.83
CA ARG A 505 77.15 21.19 7.29
C ARG A 505 76.61 20.45 6.03
N PRO A 506 75.27 20.44 5.71
CA PRO A 506 74.08 21.02 6.38
C PRO A 506 72.87 20.05 6.56
N ALA A 507 71.73 20.61 7.03
CA ALA A 507 70.40 20.04 7.31
C ALA A 507 69.68 19.32 6.13
N PRO A 508 68.56 18.61 6.36
CA PRO A 508 67.27 19.31 6.31
C PRO A 508 66.21 18.86 7.33
N SER A 509 65.28 19.80 7.52
CA SER A 509 64.01 19.75 8.22
C SER A 509 63.07 18.64 7.71
N HIS A 510 62.60 17.75 8.58
CA HIS A 510 61.37 16.99 8.34
C HIS A 510 60.57 16.75 9.63
N ARG A 511 59.53 17.59 9.76
CA ARG A 511 58.13 17.20 10.02
C ARG A 511 57.89 16.16 11.13
N VAL A 512 57.54 16.68 12.30
CA VAL A 512 56.79 15.96 13.34
C VAL A 512 55.46 15.49 12.73
N GLN A 513 55.35 14.19 12.42
CA GLN A 513 54.08 13.51 12.23
C GLN A 513 53.81 12.61 13.42
N THR A 514 52.78 13.00 14.15
CA THR A 514 52.05 12.26 15.18
C THR A 514 51.76 10.81 14.75
N PRO A 515 52.13 9.79 15.54
CA PRO A 515 51.59 8.45 15.34
C PRO A 515 50.12 8.41 15.80
N ARG A 516 49.23 8.49 14.80
CA ARG A 516 47.80 8.25 14.90
C ARG A 516 47.56 6.77 15.26
N ARG A 517 47.29 6.50 16.54
CA ARG A 517 46.75 5.23 17.04
C ARG A 517 45.33 5.02 16.48
N ALA A 518 45.21 4.19 15.46
CA ALA A 518 44.03 3.37 15.15
C ALA A 518 44.38 1.94 15.62
N ALA A 519 43.55 1.08 16.17
CA ALA A 519 42.12 1.07 16.44
C ALA A 519 41.90 0.01 17.52
N SER A 520 40.95 0.22 18.44
CA SER A 520 40.31 -0.88 19.15
C SER A 520 38.83 -0.59 19.28
N HIS A 521 38.09 -1.22 18.37
CA HIS A 521 36.65 -1.40 18.45
C HIS A 521 36.29 -2.04 19.79
N ARG A 522 35.73 -1.24 20.71
CA ARG A 522 35.06 -1.77 21.90
C ARG A 522 33.57 -1.86 21.59
N ALA A 523 33.10 -3.10 21.52
CA ALA A 523 31.72 -3.47 21.30
C ALA A 523 30.80 -2.83 22.35
N ALA A 524 29.71 -2.24 21.87
CA ALA A 524 28.59 -1.79 22.68
C ALA A 524 27.93 -3.00 23.36
N ALA A 525 28.03 -3.04 24.68
CA ALA A 525 27.19 -3.90 25.52
C ALA A 525 25.83 -3.20 25.70
N HIS A 526 24.80 -3.73 25.04
CA HIS A 526 23.42 -3.39 25.35
C HIS A 526 23.07 -3.90 26.76
N ARG A 527 22.82 -2.96 27.67
CA ARG A 527 22.18 -3.16 28.97
C ARG A 527 20.66 -3.24 28.75
N PRO A 528 19.94 -4.28 29.23
CA PRO A 528 18.49 -4.27 29.23
C PRO A 528 17.99 -3.38 30.38
N ALA A 529 17.14 -2.41 30.05
CA ALA A 529 16.39 -1.64 31.04
C ALA A 529 15.41 -2.56 31.76
N ALA A 530 15.52 -2.59 33.08
CA ALA A 530 14.63 -3.29 33.98
C ALA A 530 13.21 -2.69 33.89
N ARG A 531 12.24 -3.59 33.81
CA ARG A 531 10.83 -3.34 34.14
C ARG A 531 10.75 -2.76 35.55
N ARG A 532 10.07 -1.64 35.71
CA ARG A 532 9.43 -1.28 36.97
C ARG A 532 7.93 -1.45 36.79
N ASP A 533 7.39 -2.25 37.69
CA ASP A 533 6.00 -2.56 37.89
C ASP A 533 5.19 -1.29 38.17
N ALA A 534 4.04 -1.17 37.51
CA ALA A 534 2.96 -0.30 37.93
C ALA A 534 1.86 -1.19 38.50
N ASP A 535 1.77 -1.17 39.83
CA ASP A 535 0.71 -1.74 40.64
C ASP A 535 -0.61 -0.98 40.42
N PRO A 536 -1.75 -1.65 40.17
CA PRO A 536 -3.06 -1.04 40.13
C PRO A 536 -3.81 -1.29 41.45
N ARG A 537 -3.97 -0.27 42.31
CA ARG A 537 -5.09 -0.11 43.27
C ARG A 537 -4.86 1.12 44.16
N ARG A 538 -5.70 2.15 44.02
CA ARG A 538 -6.39 2.83 45.15
C ARG A 538 -7.29 3.96 44.63
N ARG A 539 -8.59 3.76 44.93
CA ARG A 539 -9.71 4.71 45.09
C ARG A 539 -10.18 5.50 43.88
#